data_AF-A0A965VCJ3-F1
#
_entry.id   AF-A0A965VCJ3-F1
#
_cell.length_a   1.000
_cell.length_b   1.000
_cell.length_c   1.000
_cell.angle_alpha   90.00
_cell.angle_beta   90.00
_cell.angle_gamma   90.00
#
_symmetry.space_group_name_H-M   'P 1'
#
loop_
_entity.id
_entity.type
_entity.pdbx_description
1 polymer ?
#
loop_
_entity_poly.entity_id
_entity_poly.type
_entity_poly.pdbx_seq_one_letter_code
_entity_poly.pdbx_strand_id
1 'polypeptide(L)'
;PLAAIAGVGAVRYGLLRTLYVPRCQLGLDELKAATCWLDEELRAIAADTGAAFIEQPGEWYGFDALHVRRLHLDTFWHRVGDAWGLPVATARPQPSLTEWAVLGSRAAEVRSLAGRTRLTRQPVVEREGFRVWMY
;
A
#
# COMPACT_ATOMS: atom_id res chain seq x y z
N PRO A 1 -7.29 -0.38 8.76
CA PRO A 1 -8.56 0.39 8.59
C PRO A 1 -9.77 -0.37 9.15
N LEU A 2 -10.01 -0.24 10.45
CA LEU A 2 -11.03 -1.01 11.18
C LEU A 2 -12.42 -0.88 10.57
N ALA A 3 -12.86 0.34 10.27
CA ALA A 3 -14.19 0.60 9.72
C ALA A 3 -14.45 -0.11 8.38
N ALA A 4 -13.45 -0.12 7.48
CA ALA A 4 -13.56 -0.81 6.19
C ALA A 4 -13.64 -2.34 6.35
N ILE A 5 -12.84 -2.90 7.26
CA ILE A 5 -12.77 -4.34 7.53
C ILE A 5 -14.04 -4.83 8.25
N ALA A 6 -14.58 -4.04 9.17
CA ALA A 6 -15.83 -4.34 9.87
C ALA A 6 -17.00 -4.56 8.88
N GLY A 7 -17.05 -3.78 7.81
CA GLY A 7 -18.06 -3.88 6.74
C GLY A 7 -17.86 -5.04 5.74
N VAL A 8 -16.79 -5.83 5.85
CA VAL A 8 -16.58 -6.98 4.97
C VAL A 8 -17.54 -8.11 5.33
N GLY A 9 -18.31 -8.59 4.34
CA GLY A 9 -19.19 -9.74 4.44
C GLY A 9 -18.55 -11.06 4.00
N ALA A 10 -19.13 -12.19 4.40
CA ALA A 10 -18.59 -13.54 4.20
C ALA A 10 -18.33 -13.90 2.73
N VAL A 11 -19.23 -13.52 1.81
CA VAL A 11 -19.09 -13.82 0.38
C VAL A 11 -17.88 -13.09 -0.22
N ARG A 12 -17.78 -11.77 0.02
CA ARG A 12 -16.66 -10.94 -0.45
C ARG A 12 -15.33 -11.45 0.13
N TYR A 13 -15.32 -11.78 1.42
CA TYR A 13 -14.16 -12.34 2.09
C TYR A 13 -13.71 -13.67 1.45
N GLY A 14 -14.64 -14.61 1.27
CA GLY A 14 -14.36 -15.91 0.68
C GLY A 14 -13.75 -15.81 -0.72
N LEU A 15 -14.32 -14.94 -1.58
CA LEU A 15 -13.82 -14.70 -2.93
C LEU A 15 -12.39 -14.13 -2.90
N LEU A 16 -12.17 -13.04 -2.18
CA LEU A 16 -10.87 -12.36 -2.14
C LEU A 16 -9.80 -13.23 -1.49
N ARG A 17 -10.12 -13.93 -0.40
CA ARG A 17 -9.20 -14.86 0.27
C ARG A 17 -8.77 -15.96 -0.69
N THR A 18 -9.71 -16.55 -1.43
CA THR A 18 -9.41 -17.65 -2.37
C THR A 18 -8.51 -17.19 -3.52
N LEU A 19 -8.74 -15.99 -4.05
CA LEU A 19 -7.99 -15.49 -5.21
C LEU A 19 -6.61 -14.94 -4.83
N TYR A 20 -6.50 -14.22 -3.72
CA TYR A 20 -5.29 -13.45 -3.39
C TYR A 20 -4.46 -14.06 -2.27
N VAL A 21 -5.07 -14.80 -1.33
CA VAL A 21 -4.38 -15.36 -0.16
C VAL A 21 -4.85 -16.80 0.12
N PRO A 22 -4.69 -17.74 -0.84
CA PRO A 22 -5.33 -19.05 -0.79
C PRO A 22 -4.88 -19.94 0.38
N ARG A 23 -3.79 -19.59 1.07
CA ARG A 23 -3.27 -20.29 2.25
C ARG A 23 -3.67 -19.64 3.58
N CYS A 24 -4.49 -18.59 3.56
CA CYS A 24 -4.97 -17.95 4.79
C CYS A 24 -5.91 -18.90 5.53
N GLN A 25 -5.53 -19.24 6.77
CA GLN A 25 -6.30 -20.14 7.63
C GLN A 25 -7.36 -19.42 8.46
N LEU A 26 -7.27 -18.10 8.60
CA LEU A 26 -8.23 -17.33 9.37
C LEU A 26 -9.62 -17.40 8.76
N GLY A 27 -10.64 -17.47 9.60
CA GLY A 27 -12.02 -17.15 9.28
C GLY A 27 -12.28 -15.63 9.25
N LEU A 28 -13.45 -15.20 8.79
CA LEU A 28 -13.79 -13.76 8.73
C LEU A 28 -13.87 -13.13 10.13
N ASP A 29 -14.48 -13.81 11.09
CA ASP A 29 -14.62 -13.27 12.46
C ASP A 29 -13.27 -13.23 13.17
N GLU A 30 -12.45 -14.27 13.00
CA GLU A 30 -11.06 -14.29 13.49
C GLU A 30 -10.23 -13.18 12.87
N LEU A 31 -10.38 -12.94 11.55
CA LEU A 31 -9.72 -11.83 10.86
C LEU A 31 -10.15 -10.47 11.45
N LYS A 32 -11.44 -10.27 11.71
CA LYS A 32 -11.95 -9.02 12.31
C LYS A 32 -11.37 -8.83 13.72
N ALA A 33 -11.40 -9.86 14.56
CA ALA A 33 -10.82 -9.82 15.89
C ALA A 33 -9.31 -9.54 15.86
N ALA A 34 -8.57 -10.25 15.01
CA ALA A 34 -7.14 -10.05 14.83
C ALA A 34 -6.81 -8.63 14.33
N THR A 35 -7.67 -8.04 13.50
CA THR A 35 -7.50 -6.66 13.04
C THR A 35 -7.69 -5.65 14.18
N CYS A 36 -8.70 -5.84 15.03
CA CYS A 36 -8.90 -4.98 16.20
C CYS A 36 -7.70 -5.04 17.15
N TRP A 37 -7.26 -6.26 17.49
CA TRP A 37 -6.08 -6.46 18.32
C TRP A 37 -4.84 -5.78 17.70
N LEU A 38 -4.57 -6.00 16.40
CA LEU A 38 -3.42 -5.38 15.73
C LEU A 38 -3.49 -3.85 15.74
N ASP A 39 -4.68 -3.26 15.57
CA ASP A 39 -4.85 -1.79 15.63
C ASP A 39 -4.52 -1.25 17.03
N GLU A 40 -4.97 -1.93 18.08
CA GLU A 40 -4.66 -1.59 19.48
C GLU A 40 -3.16 -1.68 19.76
N GLU A 41 -2.50 -2.77 19.36
CA GLU A 41 -1.05 -2.95 19.54
C GLU A 41 -0.25 -1.89 18.77
N LEU A 42 -0.65 -1.57 17.52
CA LEU A 42 0.02 -0.53 16.74
C LEU A 42 -0.14 0.86 17.36
N ARG A 43 -1.28 1.16 17.97
CA ARG A 43 -1.46 2.42 18.74
C ARG A 43 -0.58 2.46 19.97
N ALA A 44 -0.47 1.35 20.70
CA ALA A 44 0.41 1.26 21.86
C ALA A 44 1.88 1.47 21.46
N ILE A 45 2.35 0.78 20.41
CA ILE A 45 3.70 0.94 19.87
C ILE A 45 3.94 2.39 19.43
N ALA A 46 2.97 3.02 18.75
CA ALA A 46 3.09 4.41 18.32
C ALA A 46 3.22 5.36 19.51
N ALA A 47 2.41 5.17 20.56
CA ALA A 47 2.50 5.95 21.79
C ALA A 47 3.85 5.77 22.50
N ASP A 48 4.33 4.53 22.62
CA ASP A 48 5.58 4.20 23.32
C ASP A 48 6.82 4.72 22.58
N THR A 49 6.78 4.73 21.24
CA THR A 49 7.90 5.17 20.40
C THR A 49 7.84 6.65 20.01
N GLY A 50 6.74 7.34 20.33
CA GLY A 50 6.47 8.68 19.82
C GLY A 50 6.25 8.73 18.30
N ALA A 51 5.98 7.58 17.66
CA ALA A 51 5.66 7.53 16.25
C ALA A 51 4.24 8.05 15.99
N ALA A 52 4.03 8.59 14.79
CA ALA A 52 2.69 8.99 14.36
C ALA A 52 1.83 7.77 14.02
N PHE A 53 0.63 7.71 14.59
CA PHE A 53 -0.42 6.78 14.19
C PHE A 53 -1.41 7.47 13.27
N ILE A 54 -1.47 7.08 12.00
CA ILE A 54 -2.35 7.70 11.01
C ILE A 54 -3.68 6.95 10.97
N GLU A 55 -4.74 7.61 11.41
CA GLU A 55 -6.09 7.07 11.27
C GLU A 55 -6.45 6.91 9.79
N GLN A 56 -7.03 5.75 9.46
CA GLN A 56 -7.45 5.40 8.11
C GLN A 56 -8.98 5.20 8.05
N PRO A 57 -9.74 6.28 7.72
CA PRO A 57 -11.19 6.26 7.64
C PRO A 57 -11.73 5.19 6.69
N GLY A 58 -12.92 4.65 7.00
CA GLY A 58 -13.51 3.55 6.23
C GLY A 58 -13.86 3.93 4.79
N GLU A 59 -14.29 5.17 4.55
CA GLU A 59 -14.69 5.70 3.24
C GLU A 59 -13.52 5.81 2.25
N TRP A 60 -12.28 5.75 2.76
CA TRP A 60 -11.09 5.69 1.94
C TRP A 60 -10.95 4.36 1.21
N TYR A 61 -11.71 3.34 1.59
CA TYR A 61 -11.65 2.00 1.04
C TYR A 61 -12.92 1.67 0.26
N GLY A 62 -12.84 0.67 -0.60
CA GLY A 62 -13.94 0.27 -1.47
C GLY A 62 -14.21 -1.22 -1.39
N PHE A 63 -14.42 -1.84 -2.55
CA PHE A 63 -14.50 -3.30 -2.68
C PHE A 63 -13.19 -4.00 -2.28
N ASP A 64 -12.09 -3.28 -2.26
CA ASP A 64 -10.87 -3.70 -1.58
C ASP A 64 -10.73 -2.92 -0.26
N ALA A 65 -10.60 -3.65 0.86
CA ALA A 65 -10.42 -3.08 2.19
C ALA A 65 -8.93 -2.92 2.58
N LEU A 66 -8.01 -3.32 1.70
CA LEU A 66 -6.57 -3.25 1.90
C LEU A 66 -5.97 -1.99 1.27
N HIS A 67 -6.47 -1.59 0.09
CA HIS A 67 -5.92 -0.48 -0.66
C HIS A 67 -6.77 0.80 -0.52
N VAL A 68 -6.11 1.90 -0.14
CA VAL A 68 -6.71 3.25 -0.17
C VAL A 68 -7.11 3.59 -1.60
N ARG A 69 -8.37 3.99 -1.81
CA ARG A 69 -8.90 4.39 -3.11
C ARG A 69 -8.10 5.57 -3.63
N ARG A 70 -7.85 5.58 -4.94
CA ARG A 70 -7.04 6.59 -5.62
C ARG A 70 -7.46 8.03 -5.33
N LEU A 71 -8.76 8.28 -5.15
CA LEU A 71 -9.31 9.60 -4.80
C LEU A 71 -8.80 10.13 -3.45
N HIS A 72 -8.46 9.25 -2.51
CA HIS A 72 -8.02 9.60 -1.15
C HIS A 72 -6.50 9.49 -0.96
N LEU A 73 -5.75 9.05 -1.97
CA LEU A 73 -4.29 8.91 -1.87
C LEU A 73 -3.60 10.23 -1.59
N ASP A 74 -4.08 11.34 -2.17
CA ASP A 74 -3.50 12.66 -1.90
C ASP A 74 -3.66 13.00 -0.43
N THR A 75 -4.88 12.90 0.12
CA THR A 75 -5.14 13.16 1.53
C THR A 75 -4.30 12.26 2.44
N PHE A 76 -4.21 10.97 2.11
CA PHE A 76 -3.37 10.02 2.85
C PHE A 76 -1.90 10.45 2.87
N TRP A 77 -1.31 10.74 1.70
CA TRP A 77 0.10 11.12 1.61
C TRP A 77 0.40 12.49 2.21
N HIS A 78 -0.53 13.45 2.20
CA HIS A 78 -0.37 14.70 2.96
C HIS A 78 -0.27 14.41 4.46
N ARG A 79 -1.16 13.58 5.03
CA ARG A 79 -1.07 13.20 6.45
C ARG A 79 0.25 12.51 6.80
N VAL A 80 0.75 11.65 5.91
CA VAL A 80 2.06 11.01 6.08
C VAL A 80 3.19 12.04 6.03
N GLY A 81 3.15 12.97 5.07
CA GLY A 81 4.14 14.04 4.95
C GLY A 81 4.16 14.95 6.18
N ASP A 82 2.99 15.36 6.66
CA ASP A 82 2.84 16.15 7.89
C ASP A 82 3.41 15.41 9.10
N ALA A 83 3.11 14.12 9.24
CA ALA A 83 3.62 13.26 10.31
C ALA A 83 5.15 13.11 10.29
N TRP A 84 5.76 13.12 9.10
CA TRP A 84 7.21 13.08 8.93
C TRP A 84 7.89 14.45 8.95
N GLY A 85 7.13 15.54 9.08
CA GLY A 85 7.67 16.91 9.02
C GLY A 85 8.27 17.25 7.66
N LEU A 86 7.75 16.64 6.59
CA LEU A 86 8.20 16.93 5.23
C LEU A 86 7.69 18.32 4.80
N PRO A 87 8.47 19.06 3.99
CA PRO A 87 8.00 20.32 3.42
C PRO A 87 6.79 20.07 2.52
N VAL A 88 5.86 21.03 2.52
CA VAL A 88 4.68 21.00 1.64
C VAL A 88 5.14 20.89 0.19
N ALA A 89 4.60 19.91 -0.53
CA ALA A 89 4.85 19.76 -1.95
C ALA A 89 4.30 21.00 -2.69
N THR A 90 5.17 21.71 -3.41
CA THR A 90 4.80 22.92 -4.15
C THR A 90 4.02 22.62 -5.43
N ALA A 91 4.15 21.39 -5.94
CA ALA A 91 3.44 20.92 -7.12
C ALA A 91 3.19 19.41 -7.04
N ARG A 92 2.06 18.98 -7.59
CA ARG A 92 1.79 17.58 -7.87
C ARG A 92 2.20 17.28 -9.31
N PRO A 93 3.25 16.46 -9.56
CA PRO A 93 3.51 16.00 -10.91
C PRO A 93 2.29 15.24 -11.42
N GLN A 94 1.81 15.60 -12.61
CA GLN A 94 0.76 14.89 -13.32
C GLN A 94 1.42 13.99 -14.37
N PRO A 95 1.83 12.77 -13.99
CA PRO A 95 2.47 11.87 -14.93
C PRO A 95 1.52 11.58 -16.09
N SER A 96 2.00 11.80 -17.30
CA SER A 96 1.35 11.38 -18.54
C SER A 96 1.20 9.87 -18.59
N LEU A 97 0.24 9.37 -19.37
CA LEU A 97 0.08 7.92 -19.60
C LEU A 97 1.36 7.30 -20.17
N THR A 98 2.11 8.05 -20.99
CA THR A 98 3.41 7.64 -21.51
C THR A 98 4.45 7.47 -20.41
N GLU A 99 4.52 8.39 -19.44
CA GLU A 99 5.43 8.25 -18.30
C GLU A 99 5.06 7.05 -17.43
N TRP A 100 3.76 6.82 -17.20
CA TRP A 100 3.27 5.62 -16.52
C TRP A 100 3.68 4.34 -17.25
N ALA A 101 3.54 4.28 -18.57
CA ALA A 101 3.94 3.12 -19.35
C ALA A 101 5.46 2.89 -19.33
N VAL A 102 6.25 3.96 -19.38
CA VAL A 102 7.71 3.90 -19.27
C VAL A 102 8.14 3.37 -17.90
N LEU A 103 7.47 3.77 -16.82
CA LEU A 103 7.74 3.25 -15.48
C LEU A 103 7.26 1.81 -15.32
N GLY A 104 6.04 1.49 -15.74
CA GLY A 104 5.45 0.16 -15.62
C GLY A 104 6.13 -0.92 -16.47
N SER A 105 6.90 -0.52 -17.48
CA SER A 105 7.71 -1.45 -18.30
C SER A 105 9.11 -1.71 -17.73
N ARG A 106 9.51 -1.02 -16.64
CA ARG A 106 10.78 -1.30 -15.97
C ARG A 106 10.71 -2.60 -15.20
N ALA A 107 11.84 -3.28 -15.13
CA ALA A 107 11.96 -4.60 -14.53
C ALA A 107 12.86 -4.56 -13.31
N ALA A 108 12.60 -5.46 -12.36
CA ALA A 108 13.49 -5.77 -11.26
C ALA A 108 14.93 -6.07 -11.74
N GLU A 109 15.90 -5.81 -10.88
CA GLU A 109 17.33 -6.01 -11.11
C GLU A 109 17.60 -7.44 -11.53
N VAL A 110 17.01 -8.40 -10.81
CA VAL A 110 17.15 -9.83 -11.11
C VAL A 110 15.77 -10.44 -11.28
N ARG A 111 15.54 -11.11 -12.40
CA ARG A 111 14.33 -11.93 -12.61
C ARG A 111 14.64 -13.25 -13.29
N SER A 112 13.97 -14.30 -12.86
CA SER A 112 13.95 -15.57 -13.59
C SER A 112 12.74 -15.59 -14.51
N LEU A 113 12.98 -15.62 -15.82
CA LEU A 113 11.93 -15.79 -16.83
C LEU A 113 12.17 -17.10 -17.57
N ALA A 114 11.24 -18.04 -17.43
CA ALA A 114 11.35 -19.40 -17.98
C ALA A 114 12.68 -20.08 -17.61
N GLY A 115 13.09 -19.96 -16.34
CA GLY A 115 14.31 -20.56 -15.82
C GLY A 115 15.61 -19.86 -16.23
N ARG A 116 15.55 -18.75 -16.99
CA ARG A 116 16.72 -17.94 -17.34
C ARG A 116 16.76 -16.68 -16.48
N THR A 117 17.85 -16.53 -15.74
CA THR A 117 18.15 -15.29 -15.02
C THR A 117 18.39 -14.15 -16.02
N ARG A 118 17.66 -13.05 -15.85
CA ARG A 118 17.87 -11.79 -16.56
C ARG A 118 18.25 -10.71 -15.57
N LEU A 119 19.23 -9.91 -15.96
CA LEU A 119 19.69 -8.75 -15.22
C LEU A 119 19.15 -7.46 -15.87
N THR A 120 18.60 -6.56 -15.08
CA THR A 120 18.25 -5.19 -15.48
C THR A 120 19.25 -4.24 -14.84
N ARG A 121 19.95 -3.43 -15.64
CA ARG A 121 20.88 -2.41 -15.12
C ARG A 121 20.10 -1.38 -14.30
N GLN A 122 20.63 -1.06 -13.13
CA GLN A 122 20.10 -0.06 -12.22
C GLN A 122 20.88 1.26 -12.32
N PRO A 123 20.28 2.42 -11.98
CA PRO A 123 18.87 2.59 -11.66
C PRO A 123 18.00 2.42 -12.91
N VAL A 124 16.78 1.90 -12.76
CA VAL A 124 15.85 1.74 -13.89
C VAL A 124 15.29 3.07 -14.40
N VAL A 125 15.38 4.12 -13.57
CA VAL A 125 14.97 5.49 -13.88
C VAL A 125 15.94 6.45 -13.19
N GLU A 126 16.40 7.46 -13.93
CA GLU A 126 17.12 8.61 -13.39
C GLU A 126 16.50 9.87 -13.99
N ARG A 127 15.93 10.73 -13.13
CA ARG A 127 15.29 12.00 -13.53
C ARG A 127 15.30 13.01 -12.39
N GLU A 128 15.64 14.26 -12.69
CA GLU A 128 15.46 15.42 -11.79
C GLU A 128 15.91 15.19 -10.34
N GLY A 129 17.09 14.58 -10.16
CA GLY A 129 17.64 14.26 -8.83
C GLY A 129 17.02 13.02 -8.15
N PHE A 130 16.03 12.39 -8.77
CA PHE A 130 15.45 11.12 -8.34
C PHE A 130 16.06 9.94 -9.11
N ARG A 131 16.28 8.83 -8.39
CA ARG A 131 16.70 7.55 -8.96
C ARG A 131 15.76 6.47 -8.43
N VAL A 132 15.20 5.66 -9.34
CA VAL A 132 14.40 4.48 -8.98
C VAL A 132 15.29 3.25 -9.10
N TRP A 133 15.40 2.48 -8.03
CA TRP A 133 15.94 1.12 -8.05
C TRP A 133 14.79 0.15 -7.90
N MET A 134 14.78 -0.90 -8.72
CA MET A 134 13.81 -1.99 -8.62
C MET A 134 14.60 -3.27 -8.44
N TYR A 135 14.45 -3.93 -7.29
CA TYR A 135 15.14 -5.17 -6.93
C TYR A 135 14.24 -6.39 -7.15
#